data_AF-A0A288QCU7-F1
#
_entry.id   AF-A0A288QCU7-F1
#
_cell.length_a   1.000
_cell.length_b   1.000
_cell.length_c   1.000
_cell.angle_alpha   90.00
_cell.angle_beta   90.00
_cell.angle_gamma   90.00
#
_symmetry.space_group_name_H-M   'P 1'
#
loop_
_entity.id
_entity.type
_entity.pdbx_description
1 polymer ?
#
loop_
_entity_poly.entity_id
_entity_poly.type
_entity_poly.pdbx_seq_one_letter_code
_entity_poly.pdbx_strand_id
1 'polypeptide(L)'
;MATAGTGRLKTRKMKTAAGMYAFAREHKVAGWPLLWKPMAWIAKKHFHNIEASLADEETVVVAFLSKMRGLTEEGAPKGRAKWYAFALGDSGTLYYARWRPFHLDSLRMSLDQVNTINPDTGLIKGKLEIQTMQGTQDITMEWFAPQVRRVYDFLNNEKHTYDKLRHQVDLDD
;
A
#
# COMPACT_ATOMS: atom_id res chain seq x y z
N MET A 1 32.21 -0.48 -21.50
CA MET A 1 31.21 0.50 -21.03
C MET A 1 30.27 -0.24 -20.08
N ALA A 2 30.36 0.03 -18.79
CA ALA A 2 29.49 -0.56 -17.77
C ALA A 2 28.27 0.35 -17.60
N THR A 3 27.09 -0.12 -17.97
CA THR A 3 25.83 0.57 -17.71
C THR A 3 25.57 0.54 -16.21
N ALA A 4 25.45 1.74 -15.63
CA ALA A 4 25.14 1.96 -14.24
C ALA A 4 23.80 1.28 -13.89
N GLY A 5 23.86 0.24 -13.05
CA GLY A 5 22.69 -0.31 -12.39
C GLY A 5 22.14 0.75 -11.44
N THR A 6 21.13 1.48 -11.90
CA THR A 6 20.25 2.29 -11.04
C THR A 6 19.77 1.39 -9.92
N GLY A 7 20.04 1.82 -8.68
CA GLY A 7 19.71 1.08 -7.47
C GLY A 7 18.21 0.85 -7.36
N ARG A 8 17.71 -0.24 -7.97
CA ARG A 8 16.54 -0.93 -7.45
C ARG A 8 16.88 -1.20 -5.99
N LEU A 9 16.13 -0.60 -5.06
CA LEU A 9 15.76 -1.34 -3.86
C LEU A 9 15.44 -2.75 -4.36
N LYS A 10 16.14 -3.79 -3.88
CA LYS A 10 15.82 -5.17 -4.22
C LYS A 10 14.43 -5.48 -3.65
N THR A 11 13.38 -4.89 -4.22
CA THR A 11 12.00 -5.17 -3.92
C THR A 11 11.78 -6.58 -4.40
N ARG A 12 11.72 -7.50 -3.44
CA ARG A 12 11.29 -8.86 -3.69
C ARG A 12 9.88 -8.73 -4.27
N LYS A 13 9.71 -9.03 -5.55
CA LYS A 13 8.39 -9.15 -6.16
C LYS A 13 7.62 -10.25 -5.42
N MET A 14 6.40 -9.94 -4.96
CA MET A 14 5.59 -10.83 -4.14
C MET A 14 4.27 -11.16 -4.84
N LYS A 15 3.92 -12.45 -4.91
CA LYS A 15 2.57 -12.89 -5.31
C LYS A 15 1.75 -13.44 -4.14
N THR A 16 2.41 -13.97 -3.12
CA THR A 16 1.72 -14.69 -2.05
C THR A 16 1.46 -13.81 -0.84
N ALA A 17 0.38 -14.08 -0.12
CA ALA A 17 0.09 -13.39 1.15
C ALA A 17 1.21 -13.57 2.19
N ALA A 18 1.90 -14.72 2.15
CA ALA A 18 3.05 -14.98 3.00
C ALA A 18 4.24 -14.06 2.66
N GLY A 19 4.50 -13.83 1.36
CA GLY A 19 5.52 -12.90 0.89
C GLY A 19 5.21 -11.46 1.31
N MET A 20 3.98 -11.01 1.07
CA MET A 20 3.51 -9.67 1.45
C MET A 20 3.64 -9.43 2.96
N TYR A 21 3.24 -10.41 3.78
CA TYR A 21 3.38 -10.30 5.23
C TYR A 21 4.86 -10.31 5.68
N ALA A 22 5.71 -11.11 5.04
CA ALA A 22 7.14 -11.15 5.34
C ALA A 22 7.80 -9.80 5.08
N PHE A 23 7.53 -9.19 3.92
CA PHE A 23 7.99 -7.84 3.58
C PHE A 23 7.50 -6.83 4.63
N ALA A 24 6.20 -6.83 4.94
CA ALA A 24 5.64 -5.88 5.89
C ALA A 24 6.30 -5.98 7.27
N ARG A 25 6.68 -7.19 7.70
CA ARG A 25 7.41 -7.40 8.96
C ARG A 25 8.85 -6.93 8.90
N GLU A 26 9.57 -7.31 7.84
CA GLU A 26 10.97 -6.95 7.62
C GLU A 26 11.15 -5.44 7.62
N HIS A 27 10.25 -4.73 6.95
CA HIS A 27 10.25 -3.27 6.86
C HIS A 27 9.52 -2.56 8.01
N LYS A 28 9.06 -3.31 9.04
CA LYS A 28 8.38 -2.77 10.24
C LYS A 28 7.16 -1.89 9.90
N VAL A 29 6.40 -2.30 8.88
CA VAL A 29 5.14 -1.70 8.41
C VAL A 29 3.96 -2.68 8.55
N ALA A 30 4.13 -3.75 9.33
CA ALA A 30 3.07 -4.72 9.69
C ALA A 30 2.36 -4.41 11.02
N GLY A 31 2.48 -3.19 11.56
CA GLY A 31 1.93 -2.85 12.89
C GLY A 31 2.90 -3.05 14.06
N TRP A 32 2.38 -3.03 15.29
CA TRP A 32 3.20 -3.00 16.52
C TRP A 32 3.86 -4.36 16.85
N PRO A 33 5.15 -4.36 17.26
CA PRO A 33 5.91 -5.56 17.62
C PRO A 33 5.25 -6.53 18.62
N LEU A 34 4.60 -6.04 19.66
CA LEU A 34 4.17 -6.93 20.76
C LEU A 34 2.99 -7.86 20.45
N LEU A 35 2.30 -7.73 19.31
CA LEU A 35 1.06 -8.49 19.01
C LEU A 35 1.28 -9.68 18.04
N TRP A 36 2.52 -10.09 17.82
CA TRP A 36 2.96 -10.87 16.66
C TRP A 36 2.33 -12.24 16.39
N LYS A 37 1.79 -12.98 17.37
CA LYS A 37 1.28 -14.34 17.09
C LYS A 37 -0.16 -14.36 16.56
N PRO A 38 -1.18 -13.88 17.31
CA PRO A 38 -2.55 -13.86 16.80
C PRO A 38 -2.74 -12.85 15.65
N MET A 39 -2.06 -11.70 15.69
CA MET A 39 -2.14 -10.72 14.60
C MET A 39 -1.44 -11.20 13.33
N ALA A 40 -0.45 -12.09 13.39
CA ALA A 40 0.17 -12.64 12.18
C ALA A 40 -0.82 -13.46 11.35
N TRP A 41 -1.65 -14.26 12.00
CA TRP A 41 -2.67 -15.05 11.30
C TRP A 41 -3.70 -14.13 10.64
N ILE A 42 -4.22 -13.15 11.39
CA ILE A 42 -5.18 -12.17 10.87
C ILE A 42 -4.56 -11.35 9.72
N ALA A 43 -3.33 -10.87 9.89
CA ALA A 43 -2.59 -10.15 8.85
C ALA A 43 -2.45 -10.95 7.55
N LYS A 44 -2.05 -12.23 7.66
CA LYS A 44 -1.97 -13.12 6.49
C LYS A 44 -3.33 -13.30 5.83
N LYS A 45 -4.42 -13.35 6.60
CA LYS A 45 -5.78 -13.41 6.05
C LYS A 45 -6.16 -12.13 5.29
N HIS A 46 -5.75 -10.95 5.76
CA HIS A 46 -5.93 -9.71 5.00
C HIS A 46 -5.17 -9.74 3.67
N PHE A 47 -3.90 -10.14 3.69
CA PHE A 47 -3.10 -10.27 2.46
C PHE A 47 -3.60 -11.37 1.52
N HIS A 48 -4.24 -12.42 2.04
CA HIS A 48 -4.82 -13.46 1.22
C HIS A 48 -5.97 -12.94 0.35
N ASN A 49 -6.77 -11.98 0.86
CA ASN A 49 -7.78 -11.32 0.04
C ASN A 49 -7.16 -10.49 -1.09
N ILE A 50 -5.97 -9.92 -0.88
CA ILE A 50 -5.23 -9.22 -1.93
C ILE A 50 -4.71 -10.22 -2.96
N GLU A 51 -4.02 -11.28 -2.50
CA GLU A 51 -3.51 -12.36 -3.35
C GLU A 51 -4.58 -12.94 -4.27
N ALA A 52 -5.79 -13.16 -3.75
CA ALA A 52 -6.93 -13.67 -4.53
C ALA A 52 -7.50 -12.64 -5.54
N SER A 53 -7.12 -11.36 -5.44
CA SER A 53 -7.60 -10.26 -6.28
C SER A 53 -6.55 -9.66 -7.21
N LEU A 54 -5.29 -10.09 -7.07
CA LEU A 54 -4.21 -9.67 -7.96
C LEU A 54 -4.49 -10.16 -9.38
N ALA A 55 -4.14 -9.34 -10.37
CA ALA A 55 -4.13 -9.81 -11.75
C ALA A 55 -3.05 -10.90 -11.93
N ASP A 56 -3.27 -11.81 -12.88
CA ASP A 56 -2.43 -13.01 -13.05
C ASP A 56 -0.94 -12.70 -13.22
N GLU A 57 -0.60 -11.61 -13.91
CA GLU A 57 0.79 -11.21 -14.15
C GLU A 57 1.33 -10.17 -13.16
N GLU A 58 0.47 -9.68 -12.27
CA GLU A 58 0.85 -8.61 -11.36
C GLU A 58 1.67 -9.13 -10.19
N THR A 59 2.70 -8.35 -9.83
CA THR A 59 3.50 -8.64 -8.65
C THR A 59 3.54 -7.45 -7.73
N VAL A 60 3.51 -7.72 -6.43
CA VAL A 60 3.54 -6.69 -5.41
C VAL A 60 4.99 -6.29 -5.10
N VAL A 61 5.25 -4.99 -5.08
CA VAL A 61 6.55 -4.39 -4.77
C VAL A 61 6.61 -3.83 -3.35
N VAL A 62 5.47 -3.39 -2.81
CA VAL A 62 5.36 -2.86 -1.44
C VAL A 62 4.12 -3.43 -0.78
N ALA A 63 4.23 -3.89 0.46
CA ALA A 63 3.11 -4.40 1.25
C ALA A 63 3.15 -3.88 2.69
N PHE A 64 2.02 -3.47 3.24
CA PHE A 64 1.92 -2.96 4.61
C PHE A 64 0.53 -3.15 5.22
N LEU A 65 0.45 -3.01 6.55
CA LEU A 65 -0.79 -3.02 7.31
C LEU A 65 -1.02 -1.64 7.92
N SER A 66 -2.22 -1.11 7.76
CA SER A 66 -2.60 0.14 8.40
C SER A 66 -4.07 0.11 8.77
N LYS A 67 -4.51 1.10 9.55
CA LYS A 67 -5.94 1.32 9.75
C LYS A 67 -6.45 2.34 8.75
N MET A 68 -7.61 2.05 8.18
CA MET A 68 -8.30 2.96 7.27
C MET A 68 -9.75 3.10 7.73
N ARG A 69 -10.29 4.32 7.60
CA ARG A 69 -11.72 4.57 7.76
C ARG A 69 -12.43 4.23 6.45
N GLY A 70 -13.67 3.76 6.52
CA GLY A 70 -14.46 3.57 5.30
C GLY A 70 -14.64 4.91 4.58
N LEU A 71 -14.97 4.89 3.30
CA LEU A 71 -15.26 6.12 2.56
C LEU A 71 -16.78 6.32 2.47
N THR A 72 -17.23 7.57 2.45
CA THR A 72 -18.57 7.93 1.95
C THR A 72 -18.61 7.76 0.43
N GLU A 73 -19.80 7.88 -0.16
CA GLU A 73 -19.95 7.99 -1.63
C GLU A 73 -19.21 9.20 -2.21
N GLU A 74 -19.03 10.25 -1.39
CA GLU A 74 -18.26 11.46 -1.70
C GLU A 74 -16.75 11.31 -1.43
N GLY A 75 -16.28 10.15 -0.99
CA GLY A 75 -14.87 9.89 -0.72
C GLY A 75 -14.36 10.33 0.66
N ALA A 76 -15.24 10.84 1.53
CA ALA A 76 -14.85 11.33 2.85
C ALA A 76 -14.66 10.19 3.87
N PRO A 77 -13.69 10.27 4.81
CA PRO A 77 -13.50 9.26 5.84
C PRO A 77 -14.70 9.12 6.79
N LYS A 78 -15.32 7.93 6.87
CA LYS A 78 -16.48 7.63 7.71
C LYS A 78 -16.24 6.45 8.65
N GLY A 79 -16.75 6.60 9.88
CA GLY A 79 -16.77 5.55 10.90
C GLY A 79 -15.43 5.31 11.59
N ARG A 80 -15.35 4.20 12.34
CA ARG A 80 -14.14 3.80 13.06
C ARG A 80 -13.09 3.24 12.09
N ALA A 81 -11.83 3.61 12.30
CA ALA A 81 -10.71 3.05 11.56
C ALA A 81 -10.57 1.54 11.82
N LYS A 82 -10.55 0.75 10.75
CA LYS A 82 -10.44 -0.72 10.79
C LYS A 82 -9.13 -1.15 10.15
N TRP A 83 -8.69 -2.37 10.44
CA TRP A 83 -7.47 -2.92 9.86
C TRP A 83 -7.66 -3.32 8.40
N TYR A 84 -6.70 -2.92 7.56
CA TYR A 84 -6.58 -3.29 6.16
C TYR A 84 -5.15 -3.71 5.85
N ALA A 85 -5.02 -4.65 4.92
CA ALA A 85 -3.78 -4.85 4.18
C ALA A 85 -3.77 -3.92 2.98
N PHE A 86 -2.59 -3.44 2.63
CA PHE A 86 -2.31 -2.64 1.45
C PHE A 86 -1.15 -3.29 0.69
N ALA A 87 -1.24 -3.29 -0.63
CA ALA A 87 -0.21 -3.81 -1.52
C ALA A 87 -0.14 -2.95 -2.77
N LEU A 88 1.06 -2.48 -3.12
CA LEU A 88 1.30 -1.79 -4.39
C LEU A 88 1.84 -2.79 -5.40
N GLY A 89 1.11 -2.98 -6.49
CA GLY A 89 1.55 -3.75 -7.65
C GLY A 89 2.63 -3.00 -8.44
N ASP A 90 3.44 -3.75 -9.19
CA ASP A 90 4.42 -3.21 -10.13
C ASP A 90 3.78 -2.47 -11.32
N SER A 91 2.49 -2.69 -11.55
CA SER A 91 1.66 -1.92 -12.48
C SER A 91 1.35 -0.49 -12.01
N GLY A 92 1.68 -0.14 -10.76
CA GLY A 92 1.20 1.08 -10.13
C GLY A 92 -0.21 0.97 -9.56
N THR A 93 -0.79 -0.22 -9.43
CA THR A 93 -2.10 -0.39 -8.79
C THR A 93 -1.96 -0.61 -7.28
N LEU A 94 -2.60 0.25 -6.48
CA LEU A 94 -2.72 0.07 -5.04
C LEU A 94 -3.94 -0.79 -4.71
N TYR A 95 -3.69 -2.00 -4.20
CA TYR A 95 -4.69 -2.90 -3.65
C TYR A 95 -4.84 -2.69 -2.15
N TYR A 96 -6.06 -2.77 -1.67
CA TYR A 96 -6.31 -2.80 -0.24
C TYR A 96 -7.49 -3.70 0.10
N ALA A 97 -7.30 -4.54 1.11
CA ALA A 97 -8.27 -5.56 1.47
C ALA A 97 -8.45 -5.69 2.97
N ARG A 98 -9.70 -5.98 3.33
CA ARG A 98 -10.06 -6.34 4.69
C ARG A 98 -10.56 -7.77 4.73
N TRP A 99 -9.98 -8.56 5.62
CA TRP A 99 -10.51 -9.86 5.92
C TRP A 99 -11.79 -9.74 6.75
N ARG A 100 -12.82 -10.46 6.31
CA ARG A 100 -14.05 -10.72 7.03
C ARG A 100 -14.38 -12.20 6.83
N PRO A 101 -14.95 -12.90 7.84
CA PRO A 101 -15.49 -14.23 7.61
C PRO A 101 -16.48 -14.22 6.44
N PHE A 102 -16.29 -15.11 5.47
CA PHE A 102 -17.18 -15.31 4.30
C PHE A 102 -17.35 -14.09 3.37
N HIS A 103 -16.54 -13.04 3.50
CA HIS A 103 -16.59 -11.87 2.63
C HIS A 103 -15.19 -11.50 2.15
N LEU A 104 -15.02 -11.43 0.83
CA LEU A 104 -13.86 -10.88 0.16
C LEU A 104 -14.15 -9.41 -0.14
N ASP A 105 -13.56 -8.51 0.64
CA ASP A 105 -13.50 -7.09 0.27
C ASP A 105 -12.07 -6.79 -0.19
N SER A 106 -11.88 -6.70 -1.49
CA SER A 106 -10.70 -6.10 -2.10
C SER A 106 -11.14 -4.90 -2.92
N LEU A 107 -10.44 -3.79 -2.69
CA LEU A 107 -10.60 -2.57 -3.45
C LEU A 107 -9.24 -2.26 -4.10
N ARG A 108 -9.28 -1.55 -5.23
CA ARG A 108 -8.10 -1.21 -6.01
C ARG A 108 -8.21 0.22 -6.53
N MET A 109 -7.07 0.88 -6.63
CA MET A 109 -6.94 2.24 -7.15
C MET A 109 -5.64 2.33 -7.94
N SER A 110 -5.67 2.92 -9.14
CA SER A 110 -4.44 3.18 -9.89
C SER A 110 -3.70 4.38 -9.31
N LEU A 111 -2.36 4.31 -9.22
CA LEU A 111 -1.53 5.46 -8.87
C LEU A 111 -1.64 6.61 -9.88
N ASP A 112 -2.09 6.36 -11.11
CA ASP A 112 -2.42 7.43 -12.07
C ASP A 112 -3.53 8.34 -11.57
N GLN A 113 -4.42 7.79 -10.76
CA GLN A 113 -5.50 8.54 -10.16
C GLN A 113 -5.03 9.27 -8.91
N VAL A 114 -3.81 9.08 -8.42
CA VAL A 114 -3.29 9.73 -7.20
C VAL A 114 -2.68 11.08 -7.55
N ASN A 115 -3.29 12.15 -7.05
CA ASN A 115 -2.79 13.50 -7.19
C ASN A 115 -1.67 13.80 -6.18
N THR A 116 -1.91 13.51 -4.90
CA THR A 116 -0.97 13.85 -3.84
C THR A 116 -1.04 12.84 -2.70
N ILE A 117 0.13 12.54 -2.14
CA ILE A 117 0.26 11.73 -0.92
C ILE A 117 0.74 12.68 0.18
N ASN A 118 -0.14 12.99 1.15
CA ASN A 118 0.13 13.93 2.23
C ASN A 118 0.34 13.17 3.56
N PRO A 119 1.59 13.11 4.07
CA PRO A 119 1.84 12.57 5.40
C PRO A 119 1.66 13.67 6.46
N ASP A 120 0.70 13.49 7.37
CA ASP A 120 0.61 14.26 8.61
C ASP A 120 1.12 13.40 9.76
N THR A 121 2.33 13.68 10.25
CA THR A 121 2.97 12.85 11.27
C THR A 121 3.31 13.64 12.52
N GLY A 122 2.47 13.49 13.55
CA GLY A 122 2.78 13.96 14.90
C GLY A 122 3.87 13.13 15.59
N LEU A 123 4.10 13.39 16.88
CA LEU A 123 5.14 12.70 17.67
C LEU A 123 4.88 11.20 17.87
N ILE A 124 3.61 10.79 17.99
CA ILE A 124 3.21 9.41 18.31
C ILE A 124 2.31 8.82 17.22
N LYS A 125 1.31 9.58 16.78
CA LYS A 125 0.36 9.17 15.75
C LYS A 125 0.68 9.86 14.43
N GLY A 126 0.46 9.15 13.34
CA GLY A 126 0.54 9.67 11.99
C GLY A 126 -0.70 9.31 11.19
N LYS A 127 -0.94 10.12 10.17
CA LYS A 127 -1.99 10.00 9.19
C LYS A 127 -1.37 10.13 7.79
N LEU A 128 -1.79 9.28 6.88
CA LEU A 128 -1.43 9.37 5.47
C LEU A 128 -2.72 9.58 4.69
N GLU A 129 -2.80 10.68 3.96
CA GLU A 129 -3.88 10.92 3.01
C GLU A 129 -3.37 10.68 1.59
N ILE A 130 -4.06 9.81 0.86
CA ILE A 130 -3.87 9.68 -0.58
C ILE A 130 -5.08 10.32 -1.23
N GLN A 131 -4.86 11.46 -1.87
CA GLN A 131 -5.88 12.20 -2.60
C GLN A 131 -5.86 11.79 -4.07
N THR A 132 -7.05 11.56 -4.63
CA THR A 132 -7.18 11.24 -6.05
C THR A 132 -7.43 12.49 -6.91
N MET A 133 -7.06 12.46 -8.19
CA MET A 133 -7.19 13.56 -9.16
C MET A 133 -8.61 14.11 -9.28
N GLN A 134 -9.61 13.29 -8.97
CA GLN A 134 -11.02 13.66 -9.04
C GLN A 134 -11.61 14.07 -7.68
N GLY A 135 -10.80 14.07 -6.60
CA GLY A 135 -11.24 14.39 -5.24
C GLY A 135 -12.29 13.43 -4.66
N THR A 136 -12.58 12.31 -5.34
CA THR A 136 -13.71 11.42 -5.05
C THR A 136 -13.38 10.27 -4.12
N GLN A 137 -12.09 10.02 -3.82
CA GLN A 137 -11.66 8.97 -2.90
C GLN A 137 -10.40 9.41 -2.16
N ASP A 138 -10.57 9.92 -0.95
CA ASP A 138 -9.45 10.26 -0.07
C ASP A 138 -9.18 9.08 0.87
N ILE A 139 -8.16 8.28 0.54
CA ILE A 139 -7.75 7.19 1.42
C ILE A 139 -6.98 7.78 2.59
N THR A 140 -7.64 7.84 3.74
CA THR A 140 -7.01 8.18 5.01
C THR A 140 -6.56 6.92 5.73
N MET A 141 -5.25 6.80 5.93
CA MET A 141 -4.62 5.76 6.75
C MET A 141 -4.14 6.37 8.06
N GLU A 142 -4.41 5.70 9.19
CA GLU A 142 -4.05 6.19 10.52
C GLU A 142 -3.26 5.13 11.27
N TRP A 143 -2.07 5.48 11.74
CA TRP A 143 -1.27 4.59 12.57
C TRP A 143 -0.21 5.33 13.41
N PHE A 144 0.90 4.66 13.75
CA PHE A 144 2.04 5.26 14.42
C PHE A 144 2.88 6.07 13.42
N ALA A 145 3.32 7.26 13.84
CA ALA A 145 4.06 8.20 12.99
C ALA A 145 5.29 7.58 12.28
N PRO A 146 6.16 6.78 12.93
CA PRO A 146 7.29 6.16 12.25
C PRO A 146 6.89 5.16 11.15
N GLN A 147 5.75 4.51 11.28
CA GLN A 147 5.26 3.58 10.27
C GLN A 147 4.65 4.35 9.09
N VAL A 148 3.88 5.39 9.37
CA VAL A 148 3.32 6.28 8.35
C VAL A 148 4.43 6.91 7.50
N ARG A 149 5.52 7.39 8.11
CA ARG A 149 6.68 7.91 7.38
C ARG A 149 7.29 6.86 6.45
N ARG A 150 7.53 5.65 6.94
CA ARG A 150 8.07 4.56 6.09
C ARG A 150 7.15 4.21 4.94
N VAL A 151 5.85 4.11 5.19
CA VAL A 151 4.86 3.83 4.13
C VAL A 151 4.85 4.96 3.10
N TYR A 152 4.88 6.22 3.55
CA TYR A 152 5.03 7.38 2.67
C TYR A 152 6.29 7.28 1.82
N ASP A 153 7.44 7.01 2.42
CA ASP A 153 8.72 6.90 1.70
C ASP A 153 8.67 5.80 0.63
N PHE A 154 8.08 4.65 0.94
CA PHE A 154 7.88 3.58 -0.03
C PHE A 154 6.97 4.02 -1.18
N LEU A 155 5.78 4.54 -0.88
CA LEU A 155 4.81 4.93 -1.90
C LEU A 155 5.32 6.08 -2.76
N ASN A 156 6.00 7.06 -2.18
CA ASN A 156 6.56 8.19 -2.90
C ASN A 156 7.73 7.77 -3.81
N ASN A 157 8.59 6.87 -3.33
CA ASN A 157 9.69 6.34 -4.14
C ASN A 157 9.17 5.49 -5.33
N GLU A 158 8.17 4.64 -5.10
CA GLU A 158 7.58 3.83 -6.17
C GLU A 158 6.78 4.70 -7.15
N LYS A 159 6.02 5.71 -6.68
CA LYS A 159 5.34 6.66 -7.57
C LYS A 159 6.34 7.39 -8.47
N HIS A 160 7.42 7.93 -7.90
CA HIS A 160 8.44 8.62 -8.69
C HIS A 160 9.17 7.69 -9.67
N THR A 161 9.32 6.41 -9.33
CA THR A 161 9.87 5.40 -10.24
C THR A 161 8.90 5.10 -11.39
N TYR A 162 7.61 4.97 -11.07
CA TYR A 162 6.54 4.76 -12.05
C TYR A 162 6.42 5.94 -13.02
N ASP A 163 6.38 7.17 -12.50
CA ASP A 163 6.28 8.39 -13.30
C ASP A 163 7.50 8.54 -14.25
N LYS A 164 8.70 8.14 -13.81
CA LYS A 164 9.91 8.11 -14.65
C LYS A 164 9.84 7.08 -15.78
N LEU A 165 9.36 5.87 -15.49
CA LEU A 165 9.22 4.81 -16.49
C LEU A 165 8.19 5.18 -17.54
N ARG A 166 7.08 5.79 -17.12
CA ARG A 166 6.04 6.30 -18.02
C ARG A 166 6.57 7.38 -18.95
N HIS A 167 7.28 8.37 -18.41
CA HIS A 167 7.89 9.42 -19.23
C HIS A 167 8.93 8.89 -20.22
N GLN A 168 9.59 7.76 -19.95
CA GLN A 168 10.50 7.14 -20.92
C GLN A 168 9.73 6.47 -22.07
N VAL A 169 8.64 5.75 -21.76
CA VAL A 169 7.79 5.13 -22.79
C VAL A 169 7.16 6.20 -23.70
N ASP A 170 6.68 7.30 -23.13
CA ASP A 170 6.10 8.42 -23.90
C ASP A 170 7.12 9.16 -24.79
N LEU A 171 8.43 8.97 -24.59
CA LEU A 171 9.51 9.57 -25.39
C LEU A 171 10.08 8.62 -26.45
N ASP A 172 9.81 7.32 -26.33
CA ASP A 172 10.27 6.27 -27.23
C ASP A 172 9.23 5.93 -28.32
N ASP A 173 8.01 6.48 -28.23
CA ASP A 173 6.93 6.47 -29.23
C ASP A 173 6.89 7.75 -30.08
#